data_AF-A0A3G9JEZ4-F1
#
_entry.id   AF-A0A3G9JEZ4-F1
#
_cell.length_a   1.000
_cell.length_b   1.000
_cell.length_c   1.000
_cell.angle_alpha   90.00
_cell.angle_beta   90.00
_cell.angle_gamma   90.00
#
_symmetry.space_group_name_H-M   'P 1'
#
loop_
_entity.id
_entity.type
_entity.pdbx_description
1 polymer ?
#
loop_
_entity_poly.entity_id
_entity_poly.type
_entity_poly.pdbx_seq_one_letter_code
_entity_poly.pdbx_strand_id
1 'polypeptide(L)'
;MLMNFAFDSEDYCTLILVGQPIIEKTLRAKALEPFRQRINMHYTLTGFTVDEVKKYVEDRLALVHCSKELFTPESYHTLHSLMQGSTRVLNAIITKSLIIGMNHECRPINTDVIMEANEEARV
;
A
#
# COMPACT_ATOMS: atom_id res chain seq x y z
N MET A 1 8.98 8.10 33.18
CA MET A 1 9.26 6.76 32.61
C MET A 1 7.95 6.20 32.11
N LEU A 2 7.76 6.02 30.80
CA LEU A 2 6.45 5.67 30.22
C LEU A 2 6.13 4.17 30.17
N MET A 3 7.13 3.29 30.26
CA MET A 3 6.93 1.82 30.19
C MET A 3 7.95 1.03 31.03
N ASN A 4 8.56 1.64 32.05
CA ASN A 4 9.50 0.93 32.93
C ASN A 4 8.93 0.85 34.35
N PHE A 5 7.80 0.17 34.47
CA PHE A 5 7.21 -0.22 35.75
C PHE A 5 6.79 -1.67 35.63
N ALA A 6 7.75 -2.56 35.85
CA ALA A 6 7.44 -3.94 36.18
C ALA A 6 8.26 -4.29 37.43
N PHE A 7 7.56 -4.40 38.55
CA PHE A 7 7.79 -5.57 39.37
C PHE A 7 7.32 -6.74 38.51
N ASP A 8 8.28 -7.54 38.06
CA ASP A 8 8.17 -8.81 37.32
C ASP A 8 6.75 -9.24 36.95
N SER A 9 6.37 -9.17 35.66
CA SER A 9 5.78 -10.30 34.90
C SER A 9 4.88 -9.96 33.70
N GLU A 10 4.53 -8.71 33.37
CA GLU A 10 3.63 -8.48 32.20
C GLU A 10 4.00 -7.29 31.29
N ASP A 11 4.12 -7.59 29.99
CA ASP A 11 4.12 -6.60 28.90
C ASP A 11 2.69 -6.05 28.72
N TYR A 12 2.31 -5.02 29.48
CA TYR A 12 0.94 -4.50 29.52
C TYR A 12 0.41 -3.91 28.19
N CYS A 13 1.28 -3.56 27.23
CA CYS A 13 0.88 -2.93 25.98
C CYS A 13 1.96 -3.02 24.89
N THR A 14 1.54 -3.29 23.64
CA THR A 14 2.38 -3.11 22.44
C THR A 14 2.18 -1.73 21.85
N LEU A 15 3.24 -0.93 21.79
CA LEU A 15 3.24 0.38 21.13
C LEU A 15 3.64 0.25 19.66
N ILE A 16 2.72 0.57 18.74
CA ILE A 16 3.00 0.66 17.30
C ILE A 16 3.01 2.14 16.90
N LEU A 17 4.16 2.63 16.46
CA LEU A 17 4.31 3.99 15.94
C LEU A 17 4.21 3.96 14.41
N VAL A 18 3.21 4.66 13.86
CA VAL A 18 2.99 4.75 12.42
C VAL A 18 2.91 6.21 12.00
N GLY A 19 3.53 6.55 10.88
CA GLY A 19 3.30 7.81 10.21
C GLY A 19 4.34 8.10 9.15
N GLN A 20 4.45 9.38 8.77
CA GLN A 20 5.28 9.82 7.66
C GLN A 20 6.78 9.83 8.03
N PRO A 21 7.70 9.90 7.04
CA PRO A 21 9.16 9.94 7.27
C PRO A 21 9.63 11.05 8.23
N ILE A 22 8.80 12.08 8.45
CA ILE A 22 9.03 13.11 9.47
C ILE A 22 9.18 12.53 10.87
N ILE A 23 8.46 11.46 11.22
CA ILE A 23 8.54 10.81 12.54
C ILE A 23 9.95 10.25 12.76
N GLU A 24 10.53 9.62 11.75
CA GLU A 24 11.89 9.08 11.84
C GLU A 24 12.91 10.20 12.09
N LYS A 25 12.77 11.34 11.38
CA LYS A 25 13.61 12.52 11.60
C LYS A 25 13.47 13.07 13.02
N THR A 26 12.24 13.14 13.53
CA THR A 26 11.97 13.57 14.90
C THR A 26 12.60 12.64 15.92
N LEU A 27 12.47 11.32 15.74
CA LEU A 27 13.05 10.32 16.65
C LEU A 27 14.59 10.37 16.71
N ARG A 28 15.25 10.84 15.65
CA ARG A 28 16.71 11.04 15.61
C ARG A 28 17.19 12.27 16.40
N ALA A 29 16.29 13.10 16.94
CA ALA A 29 16.67 14.23 17.78
C ALA A 29 17.33 13.74 19.09
N LYS A 30 18.41 14.40 19.53
CA LYS A 30 19.15 14.02 20.76
C LYS A 30 18.25 13.87 21.99
N ALA A 31 17.22 14.71 22.11
CA ALA A 31 16.25 14.66 23.22
C ALA A 31 15.45 13.35 23.27
N LEU A 32 15.30 12.65 22.14
CA LEU A 32 14.52 11.41 22.01
C LEU A 32 15.39 10.16 21.89
N GLU A 33 16.72 10.28 21.98
CA GLU A 33 17.64 9.13 21.87
C GLU A 33 17.32 7.99 22.86
N PRO A 34 17.01 8.25 24.15
CA PRO A 34 16.64 7.17 25.08
C PRO A 34 15.32 6.47 24.74
N PHE A 35 14.42 7.16 24.02
CA PHE A 35 13.17 6.58 23.53
C PHE A 35 13.42 5.76 22.27
N ARG A 36 14.21 6.29 21.33
CA ARG A 36 14.60 5.61 20.08
C ARG A 36 15.29 4.28 20.34
N GLN A 37 16.16 4.20 21.36
CA GLN A 37 16.86 2.96 21.74
C GLN A 37 15.92 1.85 22.27
N ARG A 38 14.68 2.19 22.64
CA ARG A 38 13.67 1.21 23.11
C ARG A 38 12.78 0.69 21.99
N ILE A 39 12.96 1.19 20.77
CA ILE A 39 12.22 0.73 19.59
C ILE A 39 12.96 -0.48 19.02
N ASN A 40 12.46 -1.68 19.32
CA ASN A 40 13.12 -2.94 18.94
C ASN A 40 13.00 -3.26 17.44
N MET A 41 12.02 -2.68 16.76
CA MET A 41 11.79 -2.90 15.34
C MET A 41 11.49 -1.58 14.63
N HIS A 42 12.19 -1.36 13.52
CA HIS A 42 11.96 -0.22 12.65
C HIS A 42 11.76 -0.72 11.22
N TYR A 43 10.65 -0.32 10.60
CA TYR A 43 10.35 -0.70 9.23
C TYR A 43 9.83 0.51 8.46
N THR A 44 10.46 0.77 7.31
CA THR A 44 10.00 1.79 6.37
C THR A 44 9.33 1.07 5.22
N LEU A 45 8.03 1.31 5.06
CA LEU A 45 7.29 0.83 3.90
C LEU A 45 7.88 1.46 2.65
N THR A 46 8.59 0.66 1.87
CA THR A 46 9.01 1.02 0.51
C THR A 46 7.84 0.83 -0.45
N GLY A 47 7.90 1.45 -1.63
CA GLY A 47 6.90 1.23 -2.66
C GLY A 47 6.75 -0.25 -3.01
N PHE A 48 5.65 -0.59 -3.69
CA PHE A 48 5.36 -1.95 -4.11
C PHE A 48 6.31 -2.39 -5.22
N THR A 49 6.56 -3.69 -5.33
CA THR A 49 7.09 -4.34 -6.53
C THR A 49 5.95 -4.67 -7.50
N VAL A 50 6.26 -5.01 -8.76
CA VAL A 50 5.23 -5.41 -9.73
C VAL A 50 4.49 -6.67 -9.25
N ASP A 51 5.21 -7.64 -8.68
CA ASP A 51 4.61 -8.87 -8.14
C ASP A 51 3.69 -8.59 -6.95
N GLU A 52 4.07 -7.66 -6.07
CA GLU A 52 3.20 -7.22 -4.97
C GLU A 52 1.97 -6.47 -5.47
N VAL A 53 2.08 -5.69 -6.56
CA VAL A 53 0.91 -5.06 -7.20
C VAL A 53 -0.03 -6.12 -7.76
N LYS A 54 0.52 -7.11 -8.49
CA LYS A 54 -0.28 -8.22 -9.03
C LYS A 54 -1.01 -8.95 -7.91
N LYS A 55 -0.27 -9.39 -6.89
CA LYS A 55 -0.83 -10.06 -5.72
C LYS A 55 -1.87 -9.20 -5.01
N TYR A 56 -1.61 -7.91 -4.84
CA TYR A 56 -2.57 -6.99 -4.24
C TYR A 56 -3.88 -6.93 -5.03
N VAL A 57 -3.82 -6.83 -6.36
CA VAL A 57 -5.03 -6.82 -7.21
C VAL A 57 -5.78 -8.16 -7.10
N GLU A 58 -5.07 -9.28 -7.19
CA GLU A 58 -5.65 -10.63 -7.09
C GLU A 58 -6.32 -10.85 -5.73
N ASP A 59 -5.65 -10.51 -4.63
CA ASP A 59 -6.19 -10.62 -3.27
C ASP A 59 -7.46 -9.75 -3.12
N ARG A 60 -7.46 -8.53 -3.67
CA ARG A 60 -8.63 -7.64 -3.64
C ARG A 60 -9.81 -8.19 -4.43
N LEU A 61 -9.57 -8.82 -5.59
CA LEU A 61 -10.58 -9.47 -6.40
C LEU A 61 -11.10 -10.75 -5.73
N ALA A 62 -10.23 -11.49 -5.04
CA ALA A 62 -10.60 -12.68 -4.28
C ALA A 62 -11.56 -12.36 -3.12
N LEU A 63 -11.42 -11.21 -2.46
CA LEU A 63 -12.35 -10.76 -1.40
C LEU A 63 -13.80 -10.62 -1.88
N VAL A 64 -13.99 -10.36 -3.18
CA VAL A 64 -15.33 -10.29 -3.81
C VAL A 64 -15.67 -11.56 -4.61
N HIS A 65 -14.95 -12.67 -4.34
CA HIS A 65 -15.11 -13.96 -5.01
C HIS A 65 -14.97 -13.91 -6.53
N CYS A 66 -14.20 -12.95 -7.05
CA CYS A 66 -13.89 -12.91 -8.47
C CYS A 66 -12.78 -13.92 -8.78
N SER A 67 -13.14 -15.00 -9.47
CA SER A 67 -12.20 -16.07 -9.86
C SER A 67 -11.69 -15.94 -11.30
N LYS A 68 -11.97 -14.81 -11.96
CA LYS A 68 -11.59 -14.57 -13.37
C LYS A 68 -10.40 -13.63 -13.42
N GLU A 69 -9.45 -13.91 -14.32
CA GLU A 69 -8.41 -12.96 -14.68
C GLU A 69 -9.06 -11.77 -15.40
N LEU A 70 -9.19 -10.66 -14.67
CA LEU A 70 -9.79 -9.43 -15.19
C LEU A 70 -8.77 -8.50 -15.85
N PHE A 71 -7.48 -8.74 -15.68
CA PHE A 71 -6.39 -7.90 -16.16
C PHE A 71 -5.41 -8.74 -16.98
N THR A 72 -4.80 -8.15 -18.01
CA THR A 72 -3.71 -8.83 -18.75
C THR A 72 -2.42 -8.83 -17.93
N PRO A 73 -1.46 -9.74 -18.20
CA PRO A 73 -0.18 -9.74 -17.51
C PRO A 73 0.58 -8.40 -17.59
N GLU A 74 0.50 -7.71 -18.73
CA GLU A 74 1.17 -6.44 -18.98
C GLU A 74 0.54 -5.29 -18.19
N SER A 75 -0.75 -5.37 -17.89
CA SER A 75 -1.49 -4.38 -17.10
C SER A 75 -0.88 -4.14 -15.72
N TYR A 76 -0.32 -5.17 -15.08
CA TYR A 76 0.28 -5.05 -13.76
C TYR A 76 1.54 -4.17 -13.77
N HIS A 77 2.34 -4.22 -14.83
CA HIS A 77 3.49 -3.33 -14.99
C HIS A 77 3.06 -1.87 -15.16
N THR A 78 1.98 -1.64 -15.91
CA THR A 78 1.40 -0.31 -16.09
C THR A 78 0.84 0.24 -14.78
N LEU A 79 0.07 -0.58 -14.04
CA LEU A 79 -0.45 -0.20 -12.71
C LEU A 79 0.67 0.18 -11.74
N HIS A 80 1.74 -0.61 -11.70
CA HIS A 80 2.92 -0.36 -10.87
C HIS A 80 3.63 0.95 -11.24
N SER A 81 3.76 1.23 -12.54
CA SER A 81 4.38 2.47 -13.02
C SER A 81 3.54 3.71 -12.69
N LEU A 82 2.20 3.58 -12.74
CA LEU A 82 1.29 4.71 -12.52
C LEU A 82 0.96 4.98 -11.05
N MET A 83 1.08 3.99 -10.16
CA MET A 83 0.70 4.17 -8.74
C MET A 83 1.62 5.11 -7.95
N GLN A 84 2.83 5.40 -8.44
CA GLN A 84 3.83 6.24 -7.76
C GLN A 84 4.07 5.84 -6.30
N GLY A 85 4.06 4.53 -6.01
CA GLY A 85 4.23 3.98 -4.67
C GLY A 85 3.04 4.12 -3.72
N SER A 86 1.89 4.67 -4.17
CA SER A 86 0.70 4.88 -3.35
C SER A 86 -0.39 3.85 -3.62
N THR A 87 -0.75 3.06 -2.61
CA THR A 87 -1.90 2.15 -2.66
C THR A 87 -3.22 2.86 -2.91
N ARG A 88 -3.35 4.11 -2.43
CA ARG A 88 -4.54 4.94 -2.65
C ARG A 88 -4.71 5.25 -4.15
N VAL A 89 -3.62 5.63 -4.82
CA VAL A 89 -3.63 5.90 -6.26
C VAL A 89 -3.89 4.61 -7.04
N LEU A 90 -3.20 3.52 -6.68
CA LEU A 90 -3.42 2.20 -7.28
C LEU A 90 -4.90 1.78 -7.23
N ASN A 91 -5.55 1.92 -6.07
CA ASN A 91 -6.96 1.58 -5.92
C ASN A 91 -7.90 2.44 -6.77
N ALA A 92 -7.60 3.73 -6.89
CA ALA A 92 -8.39 4.64 -7.72
C ALA A 92 -8.31 4.21 -9.20
N ILE A 93 -7.10 3.93 -9.69
CA ILE A 93 -6.87 3.48 -11.06
C ILE A 93 -7.56 2.14 -11.31
N ILE A 94 -7.42 1.15 -10.42
CA ILE A 94 -8.10 -0.16 -10.55
C ILE A 94 -9.61 0.02 -10.63
N THR A 95 -10.20 0.78 -9.72
CA THR A 95 -11.65 1.00 -9.67
C THR A 95 -12.15 1.64 -10.97
N LYS A 96 -11.45 2.68 -11.44
CA LYS A 96 -11.77 3.33 -12.71
C LYS A 96 -11.58 2.41 -13.91
N SER A 97 -10.51 1.62 -13.94
CA SER A 97 -10.25 0.64 -15.01
C SER A 97 -11.36 -0.40 -15.10
N LEU A 98 -11.90 -0.85 -13.96
CA LEU A 98 -13.05 -1.78 -13.94
C LEU A 98 -14.32 -1.14 -14.52
N ILE A 99 -14.59 0.14 -14.22
CA ILE A 99 -15.75 0.86 -14.75
C ILE A 99 -15.62 1.09 -16.25
N ILE A 100 -14.46 1.59 -16.70
CA ILE A 100 -14.18 1.86 -18.12
C ILE A 100 -14.16 0.56 -18.92
N GLY A 101 -13.49 -0.47 -18.40
CA GLY A 101 -13.47 -1.81 -19.02
C GLY A 101 -14.87 -2.42 -19.15
N MET A 102 -15.76 -2.17 -18.19
CA MET A 102 -17.17 -2.57 -18.32
C MET A 102 -17.88 -1.80 -19.43
N ASN A 103 -17.69 -0.48 -19.53
CA ASN A 103 -18.32 0.35 -20.56
C ASN A 103 -17.85 -0.01 -21.99
N HIS A 104 -16.60 -0.44 -22.16
CA HIS A 104 -16.04 -0.86 -23.44
C HIS A 104 -16.18 -2.36 -23.72
N GLU A 105 -16.86 -3.12 -22.85
CA GLU A 105 -16.93 -4.58 -22.92
C GLU A 105 -15.54 -5.26 -23.02
N CYS A 106 -14.51 -4.63 -22.47
CA CYS A 106 -13.13 -5.08 -22.55
C CYS A 106 -12.85 -6.09 -21.43
N ARG A 107 -12.69 -7.36 -21.81
CA ARG A 107 -12.36 -8.47 -20.90
C ARG A 107 -11.36 -9.41 -21.59
N PRO A 108 -10.09 -9.49 -21.14
CA PRO A 108 -9.48 -8.82 -19.99
C PRO A 108 -9.17 -7.34 -20.21
N ILE A 109 -9.12 -6.56 -19.12
CA ILE A 109 -8.68 -5.16 -19.09
C ILE A 109 -7.19 -5.11 -19.45
N ASN A 110 -6.87 -4.36 -20.51
CA ASN A 110 -5.52 -4.21 -21.03
C ASN A 110 -4.85 -2.91 -20.55
N THR A 111 -3.65 -2.63 -21.04
CA THR A 111 -2.88 -1.42 -20.72
C THR A 111 -3.57 -0.13 -21.16
N ASP A 112 -4.30 -0.13 -22.27
CA ASP A 112 -4.95 1.08 -22.82
C ASP A 112 -6.03 1.60 -21.88
N VAL A 113 -6.91 0.71 -21.41
CA VAL A 113 -7.97 1.05 -20.44
C VAL A 113 -7.38 1.59 -19.12
N ILE A 114 -6.22 1.08 -18.71
CA ILE A 114 -5.56 1.55 -17.48
C ILE A 114 -4.98 2.95 -17.67
N MET A 115 -4.43 3.25 -18.84
CA MET A 115 -3.94 4.59 -19.16
C MET A 115 -5.09 5.60 -19.15
N GLU A 116 -6.20 5.27 -19.81
CA GLU A 116 -7.42 6.07 -19.81
C GLU A 116 -7.96 6.28 -18.38
N ALA A 117 -8.04 5.22 -17.59
CA ALA A 117 -8.47 5.28 -16.19
C ALA A 117 -7.60 6.20 -15.33
N ASN A 118 -6.29 6.24 -15.60
CA ASN A 118 -5.37 7.14 -14.88
C ASN A 118 -5.53 8.60 -15.29
N GLU A 119 -5.87 8.90 -16.55
CA GLU A 119 -6.19 10.27 -16.97
C GLU A 119 -7.44 10.79 -16.27
N GLU A 120 -8.51 9.98 -16.21
CA GLU A 120 -9.74 10.34 -15.49
C GLU A 120 -9.56 10.42 -13.96
N ALA A 121 -8.71 9.57 -13.38
CA ALA A 121 -8.51 9.53 -11.93
C ALA A 121 -7.66 10.70 -11.39
N ARG A 122 -7.03 11.48 -12.28
CA ARG A 122 -6.19 12.64 -11.93
C ARG A 122 -6.95 13.96 -11.82
N VAL A 123 -8.27 13.96 -12.02
CA VAL A 123 -9.16 15.12 -11.87
C VAL A 123 -9.54 15.34 -10.41
#